data_AF-A0A967MVQ2-F1
#
_entry.id   AF-A0A967MVQ2-F1
#
_cell.length_a   1.000
_cell.length_b   1.000
_cell.length_c   1.000
_cell.angle_alpha   90.00
_cell.angle_beta   90.00
_cell.angle_gamma   90.00
#
_symmetry.space_group_name_H-M   'P 1'
#
loop_
_entity.id
_entity.type
_entity.pdbx_description
1 polymer ?
#
loop_
_entity_poly.entity_id
_entity_poly.type
_entity_poly.pdbx_seq_one_letter_code
_entity_poly.pdbx_strand_id
1 'polypeptide(L)'
;GKIYRLHDDGSVPDDNPFVGREGIDAVYTYGVRNPQGMDLHPETGIIWTNEHGPRGGDEINVHSEGGLNFGWPEISYGINYNGTSFTDDTARAGMEQP
;
A
#
# COMPACT_ATOMS: atom_id res chain seq x y z
N GLY A 1 6.53 -1.18 2.01
CA GLY A 1 6.02 -2.48 1.56
C GLY A 1 5.31 -2.35 0.22
N LYS A 2 5.22 -3.42 -0.54
CA LYS A 2 4.33 -3.57 -1.70
C LYS A 2 3.23 -4.57 -1.31
N ILE A 3 2.05 -4.48 -1.93
CA ILE A 3 1.13 -5.61 -1.99
C ILE A 3 1.35 -6.30 -3.33
N TYR A 4 1.55 -7.61 -3.31
CA TYR A 4 1.75 -8.42 -4.52
C TYR A 4 0.45 -9.16 -4.87
N ARG A 5 0.19 -9.32 -6.17
CA ARG A 5 -0.90 -10.15 -6.68
C ARG A 5 -0.33 -11.19 -7.63
N LEU A 6 -0.57 -12.45 -7.31
CA LEU A 6 -0.14 -13.62 -8.05
C LEU A 6 -1.35 -14.54 -8.29
N HIS A 7 -1.26 -15.39 -9.31
CA HIS A 7 -2.12 -16.57 -9.40
C HIS A 7 -1.77 -17.58 -8.30
N ASP A 8 -2.66 -18.54 -8.03
CA ASP A 8 -2.46 -19.58 -7.02
C ASP A 8 -1.24 -20.47 -7.32
N ASP A 9 -0.81 -20.55 -8.58
CA ASP A 9 0.41 -21.25 -9.01
C ASP A 9 1.69 -20.40 -8.90
N GLY A 10 1.57 -19.15 -8.44
CA GLY A 10 2.67 -18.19 -8.29
C GLY A 10 3.02 -17.43 -9.58
N SER A 11 2.33 -17.67 -10.70
CA SER A 11 2.52 -16.88 -11.92
C SER A 11 1.93 -15.47 -11.77
N VAL A 12 2.46 -14.51 -12.54
CA VAL A 12 2.00 -13.12 -12.51
C VAL A 12 0.79 -12.97 -13.42
N PRO A 13 -0.34 -12.42 -12.94
CA PRO A 13 -1.48 -12.12 -13.79
C PRO A 13 -1.12 -11.08 -14.87
N ASP A 14 -1.51 -11.36 -16.11
CA ASP A 14 -1.23 -10.49 -17.27
C ASP A 14 -1.88 -9.10 -17.16
N ASP A 15 -2.89 -8.95 -16.31
CA ASP A 15 -3.62 -7.72 -16.02
C ASP A 15 -3.06 -6.95 -14.80
N ASN A 16 -1.93 -7.37 -14.22
CA ASN A 16 -1.27 -6.59 -13.17
C ASN A 16 -0.79 -5.22 -13.71
N PRO A 17 -0.79 -4.17 -12.88
CA PRO A 17 -0.57 -2.78 -13.30
C PRO A 17 0.86 -2.49 -13.81
N PHE A 18 1.82 -3.36 -13.49
CA PHE A 18 3.23 -3.18 -13.82
C PHE A 18 3.82 -4.32 -14.65
N VAL A 19 2.98 -5.15 -15.29
CA VAL A 19 3.44 -6.25 -16.15
C VAL A 19 4.40 -5.72 -17.23
N GLY A 20 5.48 -6.48 -17.45
CA GLY A 20 6.55 -6.11 -18.38
C GLY A 20 7.60 -5.13 -17.79
N ARG A 21 7.43 -4.66 -16.55
CA ARG A 21 8.46 -3.88 -15.85
C ARG A 21 9.31 -4.81 -14.97
N GLU A 22 10.58 -4.93 -15.32
CA GLU A 22 11.53 -5.81 -14.65
C GLU A 22 11.55 -5.59 -13.13
N GLY A 23 11.36 -6.68 -12.37
CA GLY A 23 11.44 -6.71 -10.91
C GLY A 23 10.21 -6.19 -10.15
N ILE A 24 9.16 -5.71 -10.83
CA ILE A 24 7.94 -5.19 -10.19
C ILE A 24 6.64 -5.65 -10.86
N ASP A 25 6.71 -6.59 -11.80
CA ASP A 25 5.58 -7.19 -12.51
C ASP A 25 4.50 -7.77 -11.59
N ALA A 26 4.90 -8.38 -10.48
CA ALA A 26 3.98 -8.94 -9.48
C ALA A 26 3.34 -7.88 -8.55
N VAL A 27 3.78 -6.62 -8.59
CA VAL A 27 3.26 -5.57 -7.69
C VAL A 27 1.83 -5.22 -8.09
N TYR A 28 0.92 -5.23 -7.12
CA TYR A 28 -0.45 -4.76 -7.26
C TYR A 28 -0.58 -3.30 -6.81
N THR A 29 -0.20 -3.00 -5.56
CA THR A 29 -0.17 -1.63 -5.02
C THR A 29 1.12 -1.39 -4.24
N TYR A 30 1.43 -0.12 -3.98
CA TYR A 30 2.68 0.27 -3.33
C TYR A 30 2.49 1.45 -2.39
N GLY A 31 3.58 1.88 -1.74
CA GLY A 31 3.52 3.01 -0.82
C GLY A 31 2.90 2.67 0.53
N VAL A 32 2.79 1.39 0.89
CA VAL A 32 2.50 0.99 2.27
C VAL A 32 3.80 0.96 3.08
N ARG A 33 3.78 1.13 4.40
CA ARG A 33 4.92 0.95 5.31
C ARG A 33 5.10 -0.52 5.66
N ASN A 34 4.23 -1.04 6.51
CA ASN A 34 4.35 -2.36 7.15
C ASN A 34 2.96 -3.01 7.36
N PRO A 35 2.32 -3.51 6.29
CA PRO A 35 1.02 -4.16 6.39
C PRO A 35 1.08 -5.44 7.22
N GLN A 36 0.04 -5.71 8.01
CA GLN A 36 -0.05 -6.89 8.87
C GLN A 36 -1.30 -7.70 8.56
N GLY A 37 -2.47 -7.08 8.70
CA GLY A 37 -3.76 -7.65 8.38
C GLY A 37 -4.11 -7.46 6.92
N MET A 38 -4.78 -8.45 6.35
CA MET A 38 -5.39 -8.39 5.03
C MET A 38 -6.66 -9.23 5.07
N ASP A 39 -7.75 -8.71 4.52
CA ASP A 39 -8.99 -9.46 4.36
C ASP A 39 -9.74 -9.02 3.10
N LEU A 40 -10.60 -9.91 2.61
CA LEU A 40 -11.49 -9.64 1.50
C LEU A 40 -12.81 -9.12 2.04
N HIS A 41 -13.22 -7.92 1.64
CA HIS A 41 -14.51 -7.38 2.06
C HIS A 41 -15.66 -8.27 1.55
N PRO A 42 -16.56 -8.78 2.41
CA PRO A 42 -17.47 -9.87 2.07
C PRO A 42 -18.53 -9.52 1.02
N GLU A 43 -18.87 -8.24 0.90
CA GLU A 43 -19.89 -7.78 -0.06
C GLU A 43 -19.31 -7.27 -1.38
N THR A 44 -18.12 -6.66 -1.34
CA THR A 44 -17.54 -5.96 -2.49
C THR A 44 -16.43 -6.76 -3.15
N GLY A 45 -15.86 -7.74 -2.45
CA GLY A 45 -14.70 -8.49 -2.93
C GLY A 45 -13.43 -7.64 -3.04
N ILE A 46 -13.39 -6.44 -2.42
CA ILE A 46 -12.21 -5.57 -2.43
C ILE A 46 -11.30 -5.95 -1.27
N ILE A 47 -10.00 -5.98 -1.51
CA ILE A 47 -9.00 -6.24 -0.47
C ILE A 47 -8.84 -5.02 0.43
N TRP A 48 -8.91 -5.25 1.74
CA TRP A 48 -8.60 -4.27 2.78
C TRP A 48 -7.37 -4.75 3.53
N THR A 49 -6.48 -3.83 3.88
CA THR A 49 -5.30 -4.12 4.71
C THR A 49 -5.23 -3.17 5.88
N ASN A 50 -4.63 -3.61 6.98
CA ASN A 50 -4.12 -2.69 8.00
C ASN A 50 -2.60 -2.64 7.95
N GLU A 51 -2.03 -1.55 8.46
CA GLU A 51 -0.60 -1.44 8.61
C GLU A 51 -0.16 -0.62 9.81
N HIS A 52 1.05 -0.88 10.28
CA HIS A 52 1.66 -0.07 11.33
C HIS A 52 2.37 1.14 10.73
N GLY A 53 2.04 2.32 11.23
CA GLY A 53 2.79 3.55 11.06
C GLY A 53 4.08 3.58 11.90
N PRO A 54 4.83 4.69 11.86
CA PRO A 54 5.95 4.92 12.76
C PRO A 54 5.44 5.20 14.20
N ARG A 55 5.73 6.36 14.79
CA ARG A 55 5.09 6.74 16.06
C ARG A 55 3.72 7.35 15.77
N GLY A 56 2.69 6.52 15.82
CA GLY A 56 1.35 6.85 15.31
C GLY A 56 1.26 6.70 13.79
N GLY A 57 0.08 6.95 13.23
CA GLY A 57 -0.18 6.81 11.79
C GLY A 57 -0.41 5.36 11.34
N ASP A 58 -1.06 4.53 12.17
CA ASP A 58 -1.56 3.23 11.72
C ASP A 58 -2.79 3.45 10.84
N GLU A 59 -2.96 2.63 9.81
CA GLU A 59 -3.90 2.86 8.72
C GLU A 59 -4.76 1.64 8.41
N ILE A 60 -5.95 1.88 7.82
CA ILE A 60 -6.77 0.90 7.12
C ILE A 60 -6.85 1.33 5.66
N ASN A 61 -6.34 0.50 4.77
CA ASN A 61 -6.15 0.82 3.35
C ASN A 61 -7.04 -0.08 2.48
N VAL A 62 -7.72 0.52 1.50
CA VAL A 62 -8.64 -0.15 0.57
C VAL A 62 -8.00 -0.23 -0.81
N HIS A 63 -7.69 -1.45 -1.28
CA HIS A 63 -7.02 -1.67 -2.57
C HIS A 63 -8.05 -1.81 -3.69
N SER A 64 -8.76 -0.73 -3.99
CA SER A 64 -9.89 -0.74 -4.95
C SER A 64 -9.47 -1.01 -6.40
N GLU A 65 -8.23 -0.68 -6.75
CA GLU A 65 -7.67 -0.95 -8.08
C GLU A 65 -6.14 -1.19 -8.02
N GLY A 66 -5.59 -1.72 -9.10
CA GLY A 66 -4.15 -1.93 -9.24
C GLY A 66 -3.41 -0.64 -9.56
N GLY A 67 -2.23 -0.46 -8.99
CA GLY A 67 -1.34 0.67 -9.26
C GLY A 67 -1.42 1.80 -8.24
N LEU A 68 -2.31 1.70 -7.25
CA LEU A 68 -2.44 2.67 -6.17
C LEU A 68 -1.15 2.83 -5.37
N ASN A 69 -0.88 4.07 -4.96
CA ASN A 69 0.27 4.48 -4.16
C ASN A 69 -0.19 5.04 -2.82
N PHE A 70 -0.09 4.26 -1.74
CA PHE A 70 -0.46 4.65 -0.37
C PHE A 70 0.54 5.59 0.32
N GLY A 71 1.53 6.09 -0.43
CA GLY A 71 2.23 7.30 -0.07
C GLY A 71 3.42 7.16 0.89
N TRP A 72 3.57 6.08 1.65
CA TRP A 72 4.76 5.87 2.49
C TRP A 72 6.06 5.82 1.67
N PRO A 73 7.15 6.52 2.09
CA PRO A 73 7.26 7.39 3.26
C PRO A 73 7.02 8.88 2.97
N GLU A 74 6.57 9.23 1.76
CA GLU A 74 6.39 10.62 1.31
C GLU A 74 5.28 11.33 2.09
N ILE A 75 4.20 10.63 2.46
CA ILE A 75 3.13 11.13 3.31
C ILE A 75 2.85 10.16 4.47
N SER A 76 2.48 10.70 5.63
CA SER A 76 2.09 9.91 6.80
C SER A 76 1.45 10.80 7.87
N TYR A 77 0.55 10.24 8.68
CA TYR A 77 0.10 10.88 9.93
C TYR A 77 1.05 10.65 11.12
N GLY A 78 2.03 9.77 10.97
CA GLY A 78 2.98 9.45 12.03
C GLY A 78 4.19 10.39 12.06
N ILE A 79 4.97 10.28 13.13
CA ILE A 79 6.27 10.99 13.27
C ILE A 79 7.38 9.98 13.59
N ASN A 80 8.64 10.44 13.59
CA ASN A 80 9.73 9.60 14.08
C ASN A 80 9.55 9.29 15.57
N TYR A 81 10.06 8.13 16.01
CA TYR A 81 9.97 7.72 17.41
C TYR A 81 10.67 8.69 18.38
N ASN A 82 11.69 9.43 17.91
CA ASN A 82 12.37 10.49 18.67
C ASN A 82 11.57 11.81 18.78
N GLY A 83 10.39 11.89 18.17
CA GLY A 83 9.49 13.05 18.22
C GLY A 83 9.70 14.07 17.10
N THR A 84 10.63 13.86 16.16
CA THR A 84 10.79 14.76 15.00
C THR A 84 9.89 14.36 13.83
N SER A 85 9.55 15.34 12.98
CA SER A 85 8.94 15.06 11.69
C SER A 85 9.93 14.35 10.75
N PHE A 86 9.44 13.46 9.87
CA PHE A 86 10.19 12.95 8.71
C PHE A 86 9.53 13.33 7.37
N THR A 87 8.26 13.73 7.40
CA THR A 87 7.54 14.33 6.28
C THR A 87 6.59 15.38 6.83
N ASP A 88 6.48 16.51 6.15
CA ASP A 88 5.54 17.57 6.50
C ASP A 88 4.18 17.38 5.78
N ASP A 89 4.11 16.43 4.84
CA ASP A 89 2.93 16.18 4.03
C ASP A 89 2.09 15.03 4.61
N THR A 90 0.79 15.25 4.71
CA THR A 90 -0.21 14.21 5.01
C THR A 90 -1.04 13.82 3.78
N ALA A 91 -0.89 14.55 2.68
CA ALA A 91 -1.53 14.29 1.41
C ALA A 91 -0.67 14.84 0.27
N ARG A 92 -0.68 14.16 -0.89
CA ARG A 92 0.00 14.60 -2.10
C ARG A 92 -0.75 14.11 -3.34
N ALA A 93 -0.75 14.90 -4.41
CA ALA A 93 -1.40 14.51 -5.66
C ALA A 93 -0.79 13.21 -6.23
N GLY A 94 -1.64 12.29 -6.67
CA GLY A 94 -1.24 10.99 -7.22
C GLY A 94 -0.91 9.93 -6.17
N MET A 95 -1.32 10.14 -4.92
CA MET A 95 -1.22 9.18 -3.82
C MET A 95 -2.58 9.00 -3.16
N GLU A 96 -2.82 7.80 -2.65
CA GLU A 96 -3.90 7.53 -1.72
C GLU A 96 -3.52 8.13 -0.37
N GLN A 97 -4.45 8.86 0.23
CA GLN A 97 -4.18 9.53 1.49
C GLN A 97 -4.17 8.49 2.61
N PRO A 98 -3.17 8.57 3.52
CA PRO A 98 -3.13 7.75 4.73
C PRO A 98 -4.37 7.98 5.60
#